data_AF-A0A0R1UYB6-F1
#
_entry.id   AF-A0A0R1UYB6-F1
#
_cell.length_a   1.000
_cell.length_b   1.000
_cell.length_c   1.000
_cell.angle_alpha   90.00
_cell.angle_beta   90.00
_cell.angle_gamma   90.00
#
_symmetry.space_group_name_H-M   'P 1'
#
loop_
_entity.id
_entity.type
_entity.pdbx_description
1 polymer ?
#
loop_
_entity_poly.entity_id
_entity_poly.type
_entity_poly.pdbx_seq_one_letter_code
_entity_poly.pdbx_strand_id
1 'polypeptide(L)' 'MQIDNHQLQVSVKNLNDTQLTFQDKFGYHLTIHANEHQPISFFDEADDCTYAMKPLDAAD' A
#
# COMPACT_ATOMS: atom_id res chain seq x y z
N MET A 1 -2.60 -1.53 11.05
CA MET A 1 -2.83 -0.60 9.93
C MET A 1 -4.26 -0.84 9.43
N GLN A 2 -4.97 0.18 8.97
CA GLN A 2 -6.28 0.03 8.31
C GLN A 2 -6.16 0.58 6.88
N ILE A 3 -6.71 -0.16 5.92
CA ILE A 3 -6.90 0.28 4.52
C ILE A 3 -8.40 0.11 4.25
N ASP A 4 -9.06 1.14 3.74
CA ASP A 4 -10.50 1.15 3.46
C ASP A 4 -11.38 0.67 4.64
N ASN A 5 -11.05 1.10 5.85
CA ASN A 5 -11.67 0.69 7.12
C ASN A 5 -11.56 -0.80 7.49
N HIS A 6 -10.80 -1.60 6.73
CA HIS A 6 -10.52 -2.98 7.06
C HIS A 6 -9.22 -3.09 7.87
N GLN A 7 -9.31 -3.74 9.04
CA GLN A 7 -8.15 -3.98 9.89
C GLN A 7 -7.30 -5.10 9.29
N LEU A 8 -6.21 -4.71 8.64
CA LEU A 8 -5.30 -5.65 8.00
C LEU A 8 -4.23 -6.09 9.02
N GLN A 9 -4.24 -7.36 9.39
CA GLN A 9 -3.14 -7.97 10.14
C GLN A 9 -1.97 -8.17 9.18
N VAL A 10 -0.98 -7.29 9.29
CA VAL A 10 0.20 -7.27 8.43
C VAL A 10 1.48 -7.19 9.24
N SER A 11 2.55 -7.70 8.66
CA SER A 11 3.91 -7.45 9.12
C SER A 11 4.62 -6.53 8.13
N VAL A 12 5.26 -5.47 8.63
CA VAL A 12 6.12 -4.61 7.80
C VAL A 12 7.39 -5.39 7.46
N LYS A 13 7.72 -5.48 6.16
CA LYS A 13 8.92 -6.16 5.66
C LYS A 13 10.00 -5.20 5.22
N ASN A 14 9.59 -4.11 4.59
CA ASN A 14 10.49 -3.04 4.17
C ASN A 14 9.78 -1.70 4.34
N LEU A 15 10.54 -0.68 4.76
CA LEU A 15 10.07 0.69 4.87
C LEU A 15 11.26 1.63 4.60
N ASN A 16 11.11 2.46 3.58
CA ASN A 16 12.00 3.57 3.26
C ASN A 16 11.18 4.74 2.69
N ASP A 17 11.87 5.81 2.28
CA ASP A 17 11.24 7.06 1.86
C ASP A 17 10.35 6.93 0.61
N THR A 18 10.55 5.90 -0.21
CA THR A 18 9.83 5.70 -1.48
C THR A 18 9.03 4.40 -1.53
N GLN A 19 9.11 3.55 -0.51
CA GLN A 19 8.53 2.22 -0.54
C GLN A 19 8.15 1.71 0.85
N LEU A 20 6.95 1.15 0.95
CA LEU A 20 6.49 0.38 2.09
C LEU A 20 5.96 -0.97 1.59
N THR A 21 6.56 -2.07 2.04
CA THR A 21 6.11 -3.43 1.76
C THR A 21 5.62 -4.10 3.03
N PHE A 22 4.40 -4.63 2.97
CA PHE A 22 3.77 -5.40 4.02
C PHE A 22 3.48 -6.81 3.53
N GLN A 23 3.59 -7.79 4.43
CA GLN A 23 3.13 -9.15 4.20
C GLN A 23 1.84 -9.37 4.98
N ASP A 24 0.83 -9.90 4.31
CA ASP A 24 -0.44 -10.27 4.94
C ASP A 24 -0.35 -11.63 5.68
N LYS A 25 -1.48 -12.07 6.24
CA LYS A 25 -1.58 -13.34 6.98
C LYS A 25 -1.44 -14.59 6.11
N PHE A 26 -1.60 -14.48 4.79
CA PHE A 26 -1.55 -15.59 3.85
C PHE A 26 -0.16 -15.77 3.23
N GLY A 27 0.70 -14.75 3.34
CA GLY A 27 2.05 -14.79 2.79
C GLY A 27 2.29 -13.79 1.67
N TYR A 28 1.25 -13.10 1.21
CA TYR A 28 1.34 -12.21 0.07
C TYR A 28 1.89 -10.85 0.44
N HIS A 29 2.66 -10.28 -0.47
CA HIS A 29 3.21 -8.95 -0.35
C HIS A 29 2.31 -7.92 -1.01
N LEU A 30 2.09 -6.84 -0.27
CA LEU A 30 1.45 -5.64 -0.75
C LEU A 30 2.48 -4.52 -0.65
N THR A 31 2.70 -3.79 -1.75
CA THR A 31 3.75 -2.77 -1.83
C THR A 31 3.18 -1.42 -2.25
N ILE A 32 3.26 -0.46 -1.34
CA ILE A 32 3.01 0.95 -1.63
C ILE A 32 4.30 1.56 -2.15
N HIS A 33 4.20 2.24 -3.29
CA HIS A 33 5.26 3.07 -3.85
C HIS A 33 4.88 4.54 -3.68
N ALA A 34 5.86 5.34 -3.29
CA ALA A 34 5.71 6.77 -3.08
C ALA A 34 6.79 7.54 -3.82
N ASN A 35 6.49 8.80 -4.11
CA ASN A 35 7.49 9.80 -4.46
C ASN A 35 7.73 10.71 -3.24
N GLU A 36 8.53 11.77 -3.44
CA GLU A 36 8.90 12.73 -2.38
C GLU A 36 7.71 13.45 -1.72
N HIS A 37 6.52 13.40 -2.32
CA HIS A 37 5.34 14.11 -1.85
C HIS A 37 4.24 13.17 -1.34
N GLN A 38 4.04 12.03 -1.99
CA GLN A 38 2.88 11.17 -1.73
C GLN A 38 3.03 9.75 -2.30
N PRO A 39 2.21 8.79 -1.80
CA PRO A 39 1.99 7.51 -2.48
C PRO A 39 1.46 7.72 -3.91
N ILE A 40 1.97 6.93 -4.85
CA ILE A 40 1.61 7.00 -6.27
C ILE A 40 1.01 5.69 -6.80
N SER A 41 1.37 4.55 -6.20
CA SER A 41 0.82 3.26 -6.62
C SER A 41 0.85 2.22 -5.51
N PHE A 42 -0.03 1.24 -5.64
CA PHE A 42 -0.17 0.09 -4.77
C PHE A 42 -0.07 -1.18 -5.62
N PHE A 43 0.88 -2.05 -5.33
CA PHE A 43 1.06 -3.34 -5.98
C PHE A 43 0.54 -4.46 -5.08
N ASP A 44 -0.29 -5.34 -5.65
CA ASP A 44 -0.83 -6.54 -5.01
C ASP A 44 -0.26 -7.80 -5.67
N GLU A 45 0.53 -8.57 -4.92
CA GLU A 45 1.16 -9.81 -5.40
C GLU A 45 0.15 -10.93 -5.68
N ALA A 46 -0.99 -10.97 -4.99
CA ALA A 46 -1.97 -12.04 -5.16
C ALA A 46 -2.63 -11.97 -6.55
N ASP A 47 -2.85 -10.75 -7.05
CA ASP A 47 -3.49 -10.48 -8.33
C ASP A 47 -2.50 -10.08 -9.44
N ASP A 48 -1.21 -9.97 -9.12
CA ASP A 48 -0.16 -9.41 -10.01
C ASP A 48 -0.59 -8.09 -10.66
N CYS A 49 -1.18 -7.20 -9.84
CA CYS A 49 -1.81 -5.98 -10.31
C CYS A 49 -1.24 -4.75 -9.61
N THR A 50 -1.09 -3.67 -10.38
CA THR A 50 -0.70 -2.34 -9.87
C THR A 50 -1.83 -1.35 -10.03
N TYR A 51 -2.25 -0.75 -8.91
CA TYR A 51 -3.30 0.25 -8.82
C TYR A 51 -2.67 1.64 -8.67
N ALA A 52 -3.05 2.58 -9.52
CA ALA A 52 -2.63 3.97 -9.39
C ALA A 52 -3.39 4.62 -8.22
N MET A 53 -2.65 5.25 -7.30
CA MET A 53 -3.24 5.99 -6.19
C MET A 53 -3.36 7.47 -6.55
N LYS A 54 -4.48 8.06 -6.14
CA LYS A 54 -4.71 9.51 -6.23
C LYS A 54 -5.01 10.03 -4.84
N PRO A 55 -4.60 11.27 -4.52
CA PRO A 55 -5.08 11.93 -3.33
C PRO A 55 -6.62 11.89 -3.30
N LEU A 56 -7.19 11.62 -2.12
CA LEU A 56 -8.58 11.94 -1.89
C LEU A 56 -8.68 13.47 -1.92
N ASP A 57 -9.29 14.02 -2.98
CA ASP A 57 -9.61 15.44 -3.03
C ASP A 57 -10.53 15.75 -1.83
N ALA A 58 -10.08 16.64 -0.95
CA ALA A 58 -10.88 17.11 0.18
C ALA A 58 -11.90 18.16 -0.29
N ALA A 59 -13.03 17.73 -0.87
CA ALA A 59 -14.30 18.48 -1.03
C ALA A 59 -15.37 17.52 -1.63
N ASP A 60 -16.63 17.44 -1.20
CA ASP A 60 -17.51 18.36 -0.43
C ASP A 60 -18.08 17.74 0.86
#